data_AF-A0A090VB82-F1
#
_entry.id   AF-A0A090VB82-F1
#
_cell.length_a   1.000
_cell.length_b   1.000
_cell.length_c   1.000
_cell.angle_alpha   90.00
_cell.angle_beta   90.00
_cell.angle_gamma   90.00
#
_symmetry.space_group_name_H-M   'P 1'
#
loop_
_entity.id
_entity.type
_entity.pdbx_description
1 polymer ?
#
loop_
_entity_poly.entity_id
_entity_poly.type
_entity_poly.pdbx_seq_one_letter_code
_entity_poly.pdbx_strand_id
1 'polypeptide(L)'
;MEENKFNFSEDEVQAKKNQNVEESKKAVKKDAEGLFKSIYVFFKELLDFRDDTDRDATIEAIKADIPFKGATAWILICSIFVASIGLNADSTAVVIGAMLISPLMGPILGIGMSIAINDIDTLRKSLINLATMLVLSLLTAFLFFKFFPLGNQETSELLGRVKPDIRDVLIAFFGGLALIIARTKRGTIASVIFGVAIATALMPPLCTAGYGLAHGNWTYFLGAMNLFTINTIFIALATFIVLKLLRFPMLKYANSAKRRRTARFAALVAVVVMIYPTITFLRVLKSSGFENDYNNFISNEIKLNQELWFQNGTLNSDEKKITLYFNGEISEATESDLLNEIKGYDKISDFKLEIFGNKNRSFDKISDAYDRAIRDLDEKDHIISGLRNEIEVLQEELRLVNGGSSVISFTNLSRDAKVRFNDLTYFSYAKTLESKDFINTDTLQVATVKWNESLSDSLIVIKEKQLTDWLKEELKAKRVILKRN
;
A
#
# COMPACT_ATOMS: atom_id res chain seq x y z
N MET A 1 -87.87 -15.81 -33.12
CA MET A 1 -87.19 -16.95 -32.46
C MET A 1 -86.75 -17.88 -33.58
N GLU A 2 -85.53 -18.34 -33.73
CA GLU A 2 -84.25 -18.16 -33.06
C GLU A 2 -83.22 -18.82 -33.99
N GLU A 3 -81.95 -18.55 -33.75
CA GLU A 3 -80.77 -18.90 -34.54
C GLU A 3 -80.59 -20.42 -34.79
N ASN A 4 -79.91 -20.76 -35.89
CA ASN A 4 -78.69 -21.59 -35.93
C ASN A 4 -78.49 -22.24 -37.31
N LYS A 5 -77.61 -21.64 -38.14
CA LYS A 5 -76.91 -22.39 -39.20
C LYS A 5 -75.55 -22.78 -38.67
N PHE A 6 -75.43 -24.05 -38.29
CA PHE A 6 -74.24 -24.68 -37.76
C PHE A 6 -73.03 -24.55 -38.70
N ASN A 7 -71.91 -24.12 -38.12
CA ASN A 7 -70.62 -23.88 -38.76
C ASN A 7 -69.71 -25.12 -38.62
N PHE A 8 -70.04 -26.24 -39.27
CA PHE A 8 -69.30 -27.51 -39.12
C PHE A 8 -67.93 -27.55 -39.84
N SER A 9 -67.62 -26.59 -40.71
CA SER A 9 -66.36 -26.58 -41.47
C SER A 9 -65.20 -25.96 -40.71
N GLU A 10 -65.44 -25.02 -39.81
CA GLU A 10 -64.36 -24.32 -39.10
C GLU A 10 -63.81 -25.17 -37.93
N ASP A 11 -64.68 -25.90 -37.22
CA ASP A 11 -64.27 -26.73 -36.09
C ASP A 11 -63.42 -27.95 -36.49
N GLU A 12 -63.70 -28.60 -37.63
CA GLU A 12 -62.86 -29.69 -38.14
C GLU A 12 -61.50 -29.20 -38.66
N VAL A 13 -61.45 -28.00 -39.24
CA VAL A 13 -60.22 -27.36 -39.71
C VAL A 13 -59.37 -26.90 -38.51
N GLN A 14 -60.01 -26.37 -37.46
CA GLN A 14 -59.36 -26.01 -36.20
C GLN A 14 -58.80 -27.25 -35.47
N ALA A 15 -59.53 -28.36 -35.46
CA ALA A 15 -59.09 -29.62 -34.86
C ALA A 15 -57.88 -30.24 -35.58
N LYS A 16 -57.89 -30.28 -36.93
CA LYS A 16 -56.73 -30.73 -37.73
C LYS A 16 -55.52 -29.81 -37.59
N LYS A 17 -55.74 -28.50 -37.49
CA LYS A 17 -54.67 -27.52 -37.26
C LYS A 17 -54.07 -27.68 -35.86
N ASN A 18 -54.88 -27.93 -34.84
CA ASN A 18 -54.40 -28.19 -33.48
C ASN A 18 -53.64 -29.53 -33.37
N GLN A 19 -54.09 -30.59 -34.06
CA GLN A 19 -53.34 -31.86 -34.14
C GLN A 19 -51.99 -31.68 -34.85
N ASN A 20 -51.94 -30.96 -35.98
CA ASN A 20 -50.68 -30.66 -36.67
C ASN A 20 -49.74 -29.78 -35.82
N VAL A 21 -50.28 -28.87 -35.02
CA VAL A 21 -49.50 -28.06 -34.07
C VAL A 21 -48.97 -28.91 -32.90
N GLU A 22 -49.73 -29.90 -32.42
CA GLU A 22 -49.25 -30.85 -31.42
C GLU A 22 -48.21 -31.83 -31.97
N GLU A 23 -48.38 -32.32 -33.19
CA GLU A 23 -47.40 -33.19 -33.84
C GLU A 23 -46.11 -32.44 -34.18
N SER A 24 -46.19 -31.19 -34.66
CA SER A 24 -45.01 -30.35 -34.86
C SER A 24 -44.32 -29.98 -33.54
N LYS A 25 -45.07 -29.70 -32.45
CA LYS A 25 -44.47 -29.53 -31.11
C LYS A 25 -43.79 -30.81 -30.61
N LYS A 26 -44.36 -32.00 -30.87
CA LYS A 26 -43.75 -33.30 -30.53
C LYS A 26 -42.50 -33.57 -31.39
N ALA A 27 -42.52 -33.24 -32.68
CA ALA A 27 -41.37 -33.35 -33.57
C ALA A 27 -40.24 -32.40 -33.15
N VAL A 28 -40.54 -31.13 -32.87
CA VAL A 28 -39.56 -30.15 -32.36
C VAL A 28 -38.98 -30.58 -31.01
N LYS A 29 -39.79 -31.18 -30.12
CA LYS A 29 -39.29 -31.72 -28.85
C LYS A 29 -38.37 -32.93 -29.05
N LYS A 30 -38.70 -33.82 -30.00
CA LYS A 30 -37.88 -35.00 -30.35
C LYS A 30 -36.58 -34.60 -31.05
N ASP A 31 -36.60 -33.57 -31.89
CA ASP A 31 -35.42 -32.99 -32.52
C ASP A 31 -34.53 -32.28 -31.51
N ALA A 32 -35.13 -31.55 -30.55
CA ALA A 32 -34.39 -30.98 -29.42
C ALA A 32 -33.73 -32.07 -28.56
N GLU A 33 -34.45 -33.15 -28.23
CA GLU A 33 -33.88 -34.32 -27.52
C GLU A 33 -32.76 -35.00 -28.32
N GLY A 34 -32.90 -35.10 -29.65
CA GLY A 34 -31.86 -35.59 -30.56
C GLY A 34 -30.62 -34.68 -30.57
N LEU A 35 -30.81 -33.37 -30.55
CA LEU A 35 -29.75 -32.37 -30.49
C LEU A 35 -29.03 -32.40 -29.13
N PHE A 36 -29.77 -32.50 -28.01
CA PHE A 36 -29.17 -32.69 -26.68
C PHE A 36 -28.38 -34.00 -26.58
N LYS A 37 -28.88 -35.08 -27.18
CA LYS A 37 -28.16 -36.36 -27.24
C LYS A 37 -26.91 -36.27 -28.10
N SER A 38 -26.97 -35.57 -29.24
CA SER A 38 -25.82 -35.29 -30.10
C SER A 38 -24.78 -34.44 -29.38
N ILE A 39 -25.20 -33.36 -28.72
CA ILE A 39 -24.33 -32.52 -27.87
C ILE A 39 -23.70 -33.37 -26.77
N TYR A 40 -24.47 -34.21 -26.07
CA TYR A 40 -23.94 -35.08 -25.03
C TYR A 40 -22.91 -36.10 -25.57
N VAL A 41 -23.18 -36.73 -26.72
CA VAL A 41 -22.23 -37.65 -27.38
C VAL A 41 -20.98 -36.90 -27.83
N PHE A 42 -21.12 -35.74 -28.46
CA PHE A 42 -20.01 -34.89 -28.87
C PHE A 42 -19.15 -34.44 -27.68
N PHE A 43 -19.75 -33.96 -26.60
CA PHE A 43 -19.02 -33.62 -25.38
C PHE A 43 -18.35 -34.83 -24.74
N LYS A 44 -19.00 -36.00 -24.78
CA LYS A 44 -18.42 -37.24 -24.27
C LYS A 44 -17.23 -37.68 -25.11
N GLU A 45 -17.31 -37.66 -26.44
CA GLU A 45 -16.18 -38.01 -27.33
C GLU A 45 -15.05 -36.98 -27.25
N LEU A 46 -15.38 -35.69 -27.16
CA LEU A 46 -14.39 -34.62 -27.01
C LEU A 46 -13.63 -34.71 -25.67
N LEU A 47 -14.30 -35.15 -24.60
CA LEU A 47 -13.72 -35.23 -23.25
C LEU A 47 -13.19 -36.63 -22.88
N ASP A 48 -13.49 -37.70 -23.65
CA ASP A 48 -12.98 -39.05 -23.39
C ASP A 48 -11.61 -39.25 -24.05
N PHE A 49 -10.55 -38.99 -23.29
CA PHE A 49 -9.15 -39.19 -23.73
C PHE A 49 -8.53 -40.49 -23.20
N ARG A 50 -9.36 -41.47 -22.80
CA ARG A 50 -8.87 -42.74 -22.23
C ARG A 50 -8.02 -43.54 -23.21
N ASP A 51 -8.31 -43.47 -24.50
CA ASP A 51 -7.59 -44.21 -25.55
C ASP A 51 -6.20 -43.62 -25.85
N ASP A 52 -5.99 -42.35 -25.51
CA ASP A 52 -4.70 -41.65 -25.61
C ASP A 52 -3.82 -41.80 -24.36
N THR A 53 -4.27 -42.58 -23.37
CA THR A 53 -3.59 -42.75 -22.09
C THR A 53 -2.63 -43.94 -22.10
N ASP A 54 -1.37 -43.71 -21.72
CA ASP A 54 -0.40 -44.78 -21.44
C ASP A 54 -0.27 -45.03 -19.95
N ARG A 55 -0.96 -46.05 -19.45
CA ARG A 55 -1.09 -46.29 -18.00
C ARG A 55 0.21 -46.77 -17.36
N ASP A 56 0.92 -47.68 -18.00
CA ASP A 56 2.12 -48.29 -17.43
C ASP A 56 3.28 -47.30 -17.47
N ALA A 57 3.45 -46.60 -18.61
CA ALA A 57 4.45 -45.54 -18.71
C ALA A 57 4.21 -44.41 -17.69
N THR A 58 2.94 -44.05 -17.44
CA THR A 58 2.61 -43.05 -16.42
C THR A 58 3.03 -43.49 -15.02
N ILE A 59 2.73 -44.74 -14.64
CA ILE A 59 3.09 -45.26 -13.32
C ILE A 59 4.60 -45.28 -13.15
N GLU A 60 5.34 -45.76 -14.14
CA GLU A 60 6.80 -45.79 -14.11
C GLU A 60 7.40 -44.39 -14.05
N ALA A 61 6.89 -43.46 -14.86
CA ALA A 61 7.34 -42.07 -14.87
C ALA A 61 7.11 -41.36 -13.53
N ILE A 62 5.98 -41.60 -12.86
CA ILE A 62 5.74 -41.05 -11.51
C ILE A 62 6.67 -41.72 -10.49
N LYS A 63 6.86 -43.05 -10.57
CA LYS A 63 7.74 -43.79 -9.66
C LYS A 63 9.21 -43.38 -9.79
N ALA A 64 9.65 -43.02 -10.99
CA ALA A 64 11.00 -42.55 -11.26
C ALA A 64 11.30 -41.18 -10.60
N ASP A 65 10.27 -40.35 -10.40
CA ASP A 65 10.39 -39.00 -9.83
C ASP A 65 10.28 -38.97 -8.29
N ILE A 66 9.96 -40.09 -7.63
CA ILE A 66 9.84 -40.18 -6.16
C ILE A 66 11.19 -40.19 -5.42
N PRO A 67 12.23 -40.94 -5.85
CA PRO A 67 13.45 -41.11 -5.08
C PRO A 67 14.22 -39.79 -4.91
N PHE A 68 14.45 -39.40 -3.67
CA PHE A 68 15.25 -38.23 -3.32
C PHE A 68 16.65 -38.66 -2.85
N LYS A 69 17.62 -38.73 -3.77
CA LYS A 69 19.02 -39.09 -3.45
C LYS A 69 20.03 -38.33 -4.33
N GLY A 70 21.20 -38.03 -3.75
CA GLY A 70 22.34 -37.50 -4.49
C GLY A 70 22.07 -36.15 -5.16
N ALA A 71 22.13 -36.11 -6.49
CA ALA A 71 21.98 -34.90 -7.29
C ALA A 71 20.66 -34.15 -7.03
N THR A 72 19.54 -34.87 -6.89
CA THR A 72 18.22 -34.26 -6.64
C THR A 72 18.18 -33.46 -5.34
N ALA A 73 18.95 -33.86 -4.33
CA ALA A 73 19.04 -33.13 -3.06
C ALA A 73 19.82 -31.83 -3.20
N TRP A 74 20.93 -31.85 -3.93
CA TRP A 74 21.68 -30.63 -4.24
C TRP A 74 20.89 -29.66 -5.12
N ILE A 75 20.17 -30.18 -6.12
CA ILE A 75 19.27 -29.37 -6.95
C ILE A 75 18.18 -28.70 -6.10
N LEU A 76 17.61 -29.42 -5.12
CA LEU A 76 16.65 -28.85 -4.19
C LEU A 76 17.28 -27.75 -3.32
N ILE A 77 18.45 -27.99 -2.73
CA ILE A 77 19.15 -26.98 -1.91
C ILE A 77 19.43 -25.72 -2.73
N CYS A 78 20.03 -25.87 -3.91
CA CYS A 78 20.34 -24.75 -4.80
C CYS A 78 19.08 -24.00 -5.22
N SER A 79 18.02 -24.72 -5.58
CA SER A 79 16.77 -24.07 -5.97
C SER A 79 16.15 -23.30 -4.80
N ILE A 80 16.17 -23.83 -3.56
CA ILE A 80 15.67 -23.13 -2.36
C ILE A 80 16.48 -21.87 -2.07
N PHE A 81 17.80 -21.88 -2.25
CA PHE A 81 18.61 -20.66 -2.17
C PHE A 81 18.17 -19.62 -3.20
N VAL A 82 18.02 -20.02 -4.47
CA VAL A 82 17.58 -19.11 -5.55
C VAL A 82 16.17 -18.57 -5.27
N ALA A 83 15.24 -19.40 -4.80
CA ALA A 83 13.90 -18.96 -4.42
C ALA A 83 13.93 -17.99 -3.23
N SER A 84 14.75 -18.26 -2.22
CA SER A 84 14.87 -17.37 -1.04
C SER A 84 15.47 -16.02 -1.42
N ILE A 85 16.48 -16.01 -2.32
CA ILE A 85 17.03 -14.78 -2.90
C ILE A 85 15.96 -14.05 -3.71
N GLY A 86 15.21 -14.75 -4.56
CA GLY A 86 14.15 -14.17 -5.37
C GLY A 86 13.05 -13.53 -4.53
N LEU A 87 12.61 -14.18 -3.45
CA LEU A 87 11.65 -13.62 -2.50
C LEU A 87 12.23 -12.41 -1.77
N ASN A 88 13.48 -12.48 -1.32
CA ASN A 88 14.15 -11.38 -0.62
C ASN A 88 14.41 -10.17 -1.54
N ALA A 89 14.53 -10.40 -2.85
CA ALA A 89 14.70 -9.37 -3.87
C ALA A 89 13.35 -8.93 -4.49
N ASP A 90 12.22 -9.40 -3.96
CA ASP A 90 10.86 -9.14 -4.48
C ASP A 90 10.75 -9.39 -6.01
N SER A 91 11.41 -10.45 -6.50
CA SER A 91 11.53 -10.78 -7.92
C SER A 91 10.78 -12.06 -8.26
N THR A 92 9.53 -11.90 -8.73
CA THR A 92 8.68 -13.01 -9.17
C THR A 92 9.35 -13.86 -10.26
N ALA A 93 10.11 -13.25 -11.18
CA ALA A 93 10.79 -13.96 -12.26
C ALA A 93 11.84 -14.96 -11.75
N VAL A 94 12.64 -14.58 -10.76
CA VAL A 94 13.66 -15.46 -10.15
C VAL A 94 12.97 -16.59 -9.37
N VAL A 95 11.88 -16.26 -8.67
CA VAL A 95 11.07 -17.24 -7.93
C VAL A 95 10.48 -18.28 -8.89
N ILE A 96 9.93 -17.87 -10.03
CA ILE A 96 9.43 -18.76 -11.08
C ILE A 96 10.55 -19.68 -11.61
N GLY A 97 11.73 -19.12 -11.87
CA GLY A 97 12.90 -19.89 -12.32
C GLY A 97 13.30 -20.98 -11.32
N ALA A 98 13.29 -20.66 -10.03
CA ALA A 98 13.57 -21.64 -8.97
C ALA A 98 12.54 -22.77 -8.91
N MET A 99 11.24 -22.47 -9.13
CA MET A 99 10.18 -23.47 -9.16
C MET A 99 10.35 -24.49 -10.28
N LEU A 100 10.81 -24.06 -11.45
CA LEU A 100 11.05 -24.94 -12.60
C LEU A 100 12.16 -25.96 -12.36
N ILE A 101 13.12 -25.62 -11.51
CA ILE A 101 14.27 -26.48 -11.18
C ILE A 101 13.90 -27.49 -10.08
N SER A 102 12.92 -27.17 -9.23
CA SER A 102 12.66 -27.90 -7.99
C SER A 102 11.93 -29.24 -8.21
N PRO A 103 12.45 -30.36 -7.68
CA PRO A 103 11.87 -31.70 -7.87
C PRO A 103 10.71 -32.04 -6.91
N LEU A 104 10.07 -31.06 -6.26
CA LEU A 104 9.06 -31.28 -5.20
C LEU A 104 7.80 -32.03 -5.67
N MET A 105 7.47 -31.99 -6.95
CA MET A 105 6.20 -32.54 -7.46
C MET A 105 6.16 -34.08 -7.49
N GLY A 106 7.31 -34.74 -7.66
CA GLY A 106 7.39 -36.20 -7.83
C GLY A 106 6.76 -36.98 -6.68
N PRO A 107 7.21 -36.78 -5.42
CA PRO A 107 6.60 -37.42 -4.25
C PRO A 107 5.11 -37.09 -4.06
N ILE A 108 4.66 -35.88 -4.42
CA ILE A 108 3.24 -35.47 -4.26
C ILE A 108 2.35 -36.25 -5.23
N LEU A 109 2.74 -36.33 -6.51
CA LEU A 109 2.11 -37.19 -7.51
C LEU A 109 2.16 -38.66 -7.08
N GLY A 110 3.29 -39.09 -6.52
CA GLY A 110 3.49 -40.44 -5.97
C GLY A 110 2.47 -40.79 -4.89
N ILE A 111 2.17 -39.88 -3.97
CA ILE A 111 1.13 -40.07 -2.94
C ILE A 111 -0.25 -40.28 -3.58
N GLY A 112 -0.67 -39.37 -4.47
CA GLY A 112 -1.97 -39.45 -5.14
C GLY A 112 -2.13 -40.73 -5.97
N MET A 113 -1.09 -41.08 -6.73
CA MET A 113 -1.05 -42.31 -7.53
C MET A 113 -1.12 -43.55 -6.66
N SER A 114 -0.32 -43.61 -5.59
CA SER A 114 -0.26 -44.76 -4.69
C SER A 114 -1.60 -45.04 -4.02
N ILE A 115 -2.34 -44.00 -3.65
CA ILE A 115 -3.70 -44.13 -3.11
C ILE A 115 -4.67 -44.60 -4.20
N ALA A 116 -4.55 -44.11 -5.43
CA ALA A 116 -5.44 -44.50 -6.54
C ALA A 116 -5.30 -45.99 -6.92
N ILE A 117 -4.07 -46.50 -6.96
CA ILE A 117 -3.75 -47.88 -7.36
C ILE A 117 -3.61 -48.84 -6.17
N ASN A 118 -3.78 -48.36 -4.93
CA ASN A 118 -3.60 -49.09 -3.68
C ASN A 118 -2.17 -49.66 -3.46
N ASP A 119 -1.13 -48.91 -3.83
CA ASP A 119 0.29 -49.28 -3.64
C ASP A 119 0.85 -48.66 -2.34
N ILE A 120 0.81 -49.41 -1.23
CA ILE A 120 1.24 -48.92 0.09
C ILE A 120 2.77 -48.70 0.14
N ASP A 121 3.54 -49.49 -0.60
CA ASP A 121 5.00 -49.40 -0.58
C ASP A 121 5.46 -48.10 -1.24
N THR A 122 4.84 -47.75 -2.37
CA THR A 122 5.08 -46.47 -3.05
C THR A 122 4.53 -45.31 -2.23
N LEU A 123 3.39 -45.46 -1.54
CA LEU A 123 2.84 -44.43 -0.64
C LEU A 123 3.84 -44.08 0.47
N ARG A 124 4.37 -45.10 1.16
CA ARG A 124 5.36 -44.92 2.24
C ARG A 124 6.63 -44.26 1.73
N LYS A 125 7.16 -44.71 0.59
CA LYS A 125 8.33 -44.09 -0.05
C LYS A 125 8.08 -42.63 -0.38
N SER A 126 6.93 -42.31 -0.95
CA SER A 126 6.57 -40.93 -1.33
C SER A 126 6.47 -40.03 -0.11
N LEU A 127 5.82 -40.49 0.97
CA LEU A 127 5.71 -39.73 2.22
C LEU A 127 7.07 -39.47 2.88
N ILE A 128 7.95 -40.48 2.94
CA ILE A 128 9.29 -40.31 3.53
C ILE A 128 10.13 -39.33 2.70
N ASN A 129 10.12 -39.45 1.37
CA ASN A 129 10.87 -38.54 0.51
C ASN A 129 10.31 -37.11 0.62
N LEU A 130 8.98 -36.93 0.59
CA LEU A 130 8.36 -35.61 0.76
C LEU A 130 8.73 -34.97 2.11
N ALA A 131 8.66 -35.72 3.21
CA ALA A 131 9.06 -35.23 4.53
C ALA A 131 10.55 -34.87 4.58
N THR A 132 11.41 -35.66 3.95
CA THR A 132 12.85 -35.37 3.87
C THR A 132 13.11 -34.09 3.07
N MET A 133 12.43 -33.91 1.93
CA MET A 133 12.51 -32.70 1.12
C MET A 133 11.99 -31.47 1.86
N LEU A 134 10.88 -31.61 2.60
CA LEU A 134 10.33 -30.57 3.45
C LEU A 134 11.36 -30.09 4.48
N VAL A 135 11.93 -31.02 5.26
CA VAL A 135 12.90 -30.70 6.30
C VAL A 135 14.15 -30.04 5.70
N LEU A 136 14.66 -30.58 4.59
CA LEU A 136 15.84 -30.00 3.94
C LEU A 136 15.55 -28.61 3.39
N SER A 137 14.37 -28.39 2.80
CA SER A 137 13.97 -27.09 2.23
C SER A 137 13.81 -26.05 3.33
N LEU A 138 13.11 -26.41 4.42
CA LEU A 138 12.94 -25.53 5.59
C LEU A 138 14.27 -25.19 6.22
N LEU A 139 15.16 -26.18 6.41
CA LEU A 139 16.49 -25.96 6.97
C LEU A 139 17.32 -25.03 6.07
N THR A 140 17.29 -25.24 4.75
CA THR A 140 18.03 -24.41 3.79
C THR A 140 17.53 -22.97 3.79
N ALA A 141 16.22 -22.77 3.71
CA ALA A 141 15.62 -21.44 3.77
C ALA A 141 15.88 -20.75 5.12
N PHE A 142 15.75 -21.49 6.23
CA PHE A 142 16.10 -21.00 7.57
C PHE A 142 17.55 -20.53 7.65
N LEU A 143 18.51 -21.34 7.18
CA LEU A 143 19.92 -20.97 7.18
C LEU A 143 20.19 -19.73 6.33
N PHE A 144 19.55 -19.63 5.16
CA PHE A 144 19.65 -18.44 4.32
C PHE A 144 19.16 -17.19 5.07
N PHE A 145 17.91 -17.17 5.53
CA PHE A 145 17.35 -15.97 6.18
C PHE A 145 17.99 -15.66 7.53
N LYS A 146 18.55 -16.66 8.23
CA LYS A 146 19.21 -16.45 9.53
C LYS A 146 20.60 -15.82 9.40
N PHE A 147 21.37 -16.22 8.39
CA PHE A 147 22.78 -15.83 8.27
C PHE A 147 23.02 -14.78 7.19
N PHE A 148 22.10 -14.58 6.25
CA PHE A 148 22.31 -13.63 5.17
C PHE A 148 21.92 -12.19 5.59
N PRO A 149 22.78 -11.16 5.38
CA PRO A 149 22.58 -9.82 5.93
C PRO A 149 21.30 -9.10 5.49
N LEU A 150 20.79 -9.44 4.30
CA LEU A 150 19.57 -8.86 3.73
C LEU A 150 18.31 -9.68 4.06
N GLY A 151 18.44 -10.78 4.80
CA GLY A 151 17.35 -11.72 5.07
C GLY A 151 16.26 -11.19 6.02
N ASN A 152 16.43 -10.01 6.62
CA ASN A 152 15.51 -9.45 7.61
C ASN A 152 14.39 -8.58 7.04
N GLN A 153 14.36 -8.36 5.73
CA GLN A 153 13.38 -7.48 5.10
C GLN A 153 12.11 -8.26 4.76
N GLU A 154 10.96 -7.75 5.18
CA GLU A 154 9.66 -8.25 4.74
C GLU A 154 9.38 -7.71 3.34
N THR A 155 9.30 -8.60 2.35
CA THR A 155 8.94 -8.27 0.97
C THR A 155 7.49 -8.63 0.66
N SER A 156 6.89 -7.93 -0.30
CA SER A 156 5.50 -8.16 -0.70
C SER A 156 5.26 -9.59 -1.19
N GLU A 157 6.20 -10.14 -1.97
CA GLU A 157 6.16 -11.53 -2.43
C GLU A 157 6.23 -12.54 -1.28
N LEU A 158 6.89 -12.21 -0.17
CA LEU A 158 6.96 -13.08 1.01
C LEU A 158 5.66 -13.04 1.82
N LEU A 159 5.15 -11.83 2.08
CA LEU A 159 3.91 -11.60 2.83
C LEU A 159 2.70 -12.18 2.11
N GLY A 160 2.69 -12.13 0.77
CA GLY A 160 1.63 -12.71 -0.06
C GLY A 160 1.49 -14.24 0.06
N ARG A 161 2.43 -14.94 0.73
CA ARG A 161 2.41 -16.41 0.90
C ARG A 161 2.13 -16.86 2.33
N VAL A 162 1.82 -15.91 3.23
CA VAL A 162 1.53 -16.20 4.64
C VAL A 162 0.08 -16.61 4.86
N LYS A 163 -0.88 -16.06 4.09
CA LYS A 163 -2.31 -16.31 4.27
C LYS A 163 -2.84 -17.19 3.13
N PRO A 164 -3.43 -18.37 3.41
CA PRO A 164 -4.06 -19.17 2.37
C PRO A 164 -5.30 -18.48 1.78
N ASP A 165 -5.41 -18.50 0.45
CA ASP A 165 -6.55 -17.95 -0.28
C ASP A 165 -7.35 -19.07 -0.98
N ILE A 166 -8.64 -18.83 -1.23
CA ILE A 166 -9.49 -19.76 -2.01
C ILE A 166 -8.94 -19.94 -3.43
N ARG A 167 -8.32 -18.89 -3.99
CA ARG A 167 -7.69 -18.89 -5.31
C ARG A 167 -6.54 -19.90 -5.36
N ASP A 168 -5.73 -19.98 -4.31
CA ASP A 168 -4.63 -20.96 -4.24
C ASP A 168 -5.16 -22.40 -4.29
N VAL A 169 -6.28 -22.67 -3.61
CA VAL A 169 -6.92 -24.00 -3.61
C VAL A 169 -7.41 -24.38 -5.01
N LEU A 170 -8.08 -23.44 -5.69
CA LEU A 170 -8.57 -23.67 -7.05
C LEU A 170 -7.40 -23.92 -8.02
N ILE A 171 -6.35 -23.11 -7.93
CA ILE A 171 -5.14 -23.28 -8.75
C ILE A 171 -4.47 -24.63 -8.47
N ALA A 172 -4.33 -25.03 -7.20
CA ALA A 172 -3.76 -26.32 -6.83
C ALA A 172 -4.58 -27.49 -7.36
N PHE A 173 -5.91 -27.42 -7.26
CA PHE A 173 -6.80 -28.48 -7.74
C PHE A 173 -6.81 -28.61 -9.26
N PHE A 174 -7.12 -27.52 -9.98
CA PHE A 174 -7.18 -27.55 -11.45
C PHE A 174 -5.81 -27.71 -12.09
N GLY A 175 -4.77 -27.12 -11.50
CA GLY A 175 -3.38 -27.37 -11.87
C GLY A 175 -3.01 -28.84 -11.70
N GLY A 176 -3.35 -29.44 -10.54
CA GLY A 176 -3.17 -30.87 -10.30
C GLY A 176 -3.89 -31.76 -11.32
N LEU A 177 -5.12 -31.40 -11.72
CA LEU A 177 -5.86 -32.10 -12.78
C LEU A 177 -5.13 -32.00 -14.12
N ALA A 178 -4.74 -30.79 -14.54
CA ALA A 178 -4.02 -30.56 -15.79
C ALA A 178 -2.69 -31.32 -15.83
N LEU A 179 -1.96 -31.34 -14.71
CA LEU A 179 -0.68 -32.03 -14.55
C LEU A 179 -0.82 -33.53 -14.77
N ILE A 180 -1.75 -34.18 -14.07
CA ILE A 180 -1.92 -35.62 -14.19
C ILE A 180 -2.48 -35.99 -15.57
N ILE A 181 -3.39 -35.18 -16.14
CA ILE A 181 -3.88 -35.38 -17.52
C ILE A 181 -2.71 -35.31 -18.52
N ALA A 182 -1.87 -34.28 -18.42
CA ALA A 182 -0.71 -34.11 -19.28
C ALA A 182 0.33 -35.23 -19.12
N ARG A 183 0.47 -35.78 -17.91
CA ARG A 183 1.35 -36.92 -17.63
C ARG A 183 0.78 -38.25 -18.14
N THR A 184 -0.55 -38.39 -18.13
CA THR A 184 -1.24 -39.60 -18.63
C THR A 184 -1.27 -39.69 -20.15
N LYS A 185 -1.20 -38.56 -20.85
CA LYS A 185 -1.22 -38.49 -22.31
C LYS A 185 0.05 -39.10 -22.91
N ARG A 186 -0.11 -39.92 -23.95
CA ARG A 186 1.00 -40.42 -24.78
C ARG A 186 1.86 -39.26 -25.28
N GLY A 187 3.18 -39.37 -25.07
CA GLY A 187 4.15 -38.36 -25.47
C GLY A 187 4.31 -37.19 -24.49
N THR A 188 3.86 -37.31 -23.23
CA THR A 188 4.05 -36.40 -22.07
C THR A 188 4.26 -34.92 -22.44
N ILE A 189 3.24 -34.09 -22.19
CA ILE A 189 3.36 -32.65 -22.48
C ILE A 189 4.16 -31.94 -21.38
N ALA A 190 5.48 -31.89 -21.55
CA ALA A 190 6.41 -31.29 -20.59
C ALA A 190 6.05 -29.82 -20.25
N SER A 191 5.59 -29.04 -21.23
CA SER A 191 5.21 -27.63 -21.02
C SER A 191 4.06 -27.45 -20.02
N VAL A 192 3.10 -28.37 -19.97
CA VAL A 192 1.99 -28.33 -19.00
C VAL A 192 2.49 -28.69 -17.60
N ILE A 193 3.40 -29.67 -17.50
CA ILE A 193 4.01 -30.04 -16.21
C ILE A 193 4.74 -28.85 -15.60
N PHE A 194 5.58 -28.17 -16.41
CA PHE A 194 6.30 -26.97 -15.98
C PHE A 194 5.35 -25.80 -15.68
N GLY A 195 4.31 -25.59 -16.49
CA GLY A 195 3.31 -24.54 -16.25
C GLY A 195 2.54 -24.73 -14.95
N VAL A 196 2.16 -25.97 -14.62
CA VAL A 196 1.50 -26.28 -13.33
C VAL A 196 2.47 -26.14 -12.16
N ALA A 197 3.74 -26.55 -12.31
CA ALA A 197 4.76 -26.37 -11.28
C ALA A 197 4.89 -24.90 -10.87
N ILE A 198 4.85 -23.98 -11.85
CA ILE A 198 4.88 -22.54 -11.63
C ILE A 198 3.59 -22.06 -10.96
N ALA A 199 2.43 -22.46 -11.49
CA ALA A 199 1.14 -21.96 -11.03
C ALA A 199 0.82 -22.38 -9.58
N THR A 200 1.19 -23.61 -9.19
CA THR A 200 0.86 -24.17 -7.88
C THR A 200 1.69 -23.62 -6.73
N ALA A 201 2.71 -22.80 -7.04
CA ALA A 201 3.50 -22.03 -6.09
C ALA A 201 3.86 -22.82 -4.82
N LEU A 202 4.34 -24.06 -4.96
CA LEU A 202 4.66 -24.92 -3.80
C LEU A 202 5.94 -24.49 -3.08
N MET A 203 6.86 -23.87 -3.81
CA MET A 203 8.18 -23.53 -3.30
C MET A 203 8.22 -22.22 -2.47
N PRO A 204 7.52 -21.13 -2.86
CA PRO A 204 7.50 -19.91 -2.06
C PRO A 204 6.98 -20.11 -0.63
N PRO A 205 5.86 -20.81 -0.38
CA PRO A 205 5.37 -21.04 0.98
C PRO A 205 6.38 -21.80 1.85
N LEU A 206 7.17 -22.72 1.31
CA LEU A 206 8.25 -23.37 2.07
C LEU A 206 9.37 -22.41 2.44
N CYS A 207 9.74 -21.51 1.52
CA CYS A 207 10.77 -20.51 1.78
C CYS A 207 10.27 -19.46 2.80
N THR A 208 9.02 -19.01 2.67
CA THR A 208 8.33 -18.13 3.63
C THR A 208 8.21 -18.79 5.01
N ALA A 209 7.93 -20.10 5.06
CA ALA A 209 7.95 -20.83 6.32
C ALA A 209 9.35 -20.86 6.94
N GLY A 210 10.40 -21.09 6.15
CA GLY A 210 11.79 -20.99 6.59
C GLY A 210 12.16 -19.60 7.11
N TYR A 211 11.68 -18.53 6.45
CA TYR A 211 11.81 -17.15 6.91
C TYR A 211 11.13 -16.95 8.28
N GLY A 212 9.90 -17.42 8.43
CA GLY A 212 9.16 -17.35 9.70
C GLY A 212 9.90 -18.03 10.84
N LEU A 213 10.51 -19.18 10.60
CA LEU A 213 11.38 -19.86 11.58
C LEU A 213 12.64 -19.05 11.91
N ALA A 214 13.28 -18.44 10.92
CA ALA A 214 14.52 -17.67 11.12
C ALA A 214 14.31 -16.44 12.02
N HIS A 215 13.13 -15.82 11.91
CA HIS A 215 12.72 -14.62 12.63
C HIS A 215 11.90 -14.90 13.90
N GLY A 216 11.55 -16.17 14.17
CA GLY A 216 10.68 -16.53 15.29
C GLY A 216 9.21 -16.11 15.12
N ASN A 217 8.79 -15.76 13.91
CA ASN A 217 7.41 -15.40 13.59
C ASN A 217 6.59 -16.67 13.30
N TRP A 218 5.96 -17.21 14.34
CA TRP A 218 5.13 -18.40 14.26
C TRP A 218 3.89 -18.22 13.39
N THR A 219 3.34 -17.01 13.31
CA THR A 219 2.20 -16.71 12.44
C THR A 219 2.57 -16.92 10.97
N TYR A 220 3.74 -16.44 10.56
CA TYR A 220 4.22 -16.59 9.18
C TYR A 220 4.54 -18.04 8.86
N PHE A 221 5.21 -18.73 9.79
CA PHE A 221 5.52 -20.14 9.65
C PHE A 221 4.26 -21.00 9.49
N LEU A 222 3.30 -20.87 10.40
CA LEU A 222 2.08 -21.69 10.40
C LEU A 222 1.20 -21.37 9.18
N GLY A 223 1.08 -20.10 8.82
CA GLY A 223 0.32 -19.66 7.66
C GLY A 223 0.87 -20.22 6.35
N ALA A 224 2.18 -20.08 6.12
CA ALA A 224 2.84 -20.57 4.91
C ALA A 224 2.89 -22.11 4.85
N MET A 225 3.11 -22.78 5.98
CA MET A 225 3.02 -24.26 6.07
C MET A 225 1.61 -24.77 5.79
N ASN A 226 0.58 -24.04 6.22
CA ASN A 226 -0.81 -24.39 5.92
C ASN A 226 -1.06 -24.27 4.40
N LEU A 227 -0.65 -23.17 3.77
CA LEU A 227 -0.74 -23.00 2.31
C LEU A 227 -0.03 -24.12 1.55
N PHE A 228 1.21 -24.46 1.93
CA PHE A 228 1.94 -25.59 1.33
C PHE A 228 1.18 -26.92 1.47
N THR A 229 0.66 -27.20 2.66
CA THR A 229 -0.06 -28.44 2.98
C THR A 229 -1.34 -28.54 2.15
N ILE A 230 -2.10 -27.45 2.06
CA ILE A 230 -3.32 -27.35 1.25
C ILE A 230 -3.00 -27.67 -0.21
N ASN A 231 -2.02 -26.98 -0.81
CA ASN A 231 -1.67 -27.18 -2.21
C ASN A 231 -1.22 -28.62 -2.48
N THR A 232 -0.38 -29.17 -1.60
CA THR A 232 0.09 -30.56 -1.69
C THR A 232 -1.06 -31.56 -1.68
N ILE A 233 -2.04 -31.39 -0.78
CA ILE A 233 -3.16 -32.33 -0.67
C ILE A 233 -4.09 -32.20 -1.88
N PHE A 234 -4.40 -30.98 -2.36
CA PHE A 234 -5.26 -30.79 -3.52
C PHE A 234 -4.65 -31.35 -4.82
N ILE A 235 -3.33 -31.26 -4.99
CA ILE A 235 -2.62 -31.90 -6.11
C ILE A 235 -2.71 -33.43 -6.00
N ALA A 236 -2.47 -33.99 -4.81
CA ALA A 236 -2.59 -35.44 -4.58
C ALA A 236 -4.03 -35.93 -4.80
N LEU A 237 -5.03 -35.15 -4.40
CA LEU A 237 -6.46 -35.42 -4.61
C LEU A 237 -6.82 -35.39 -6.10
N ALA A 238 -6.39 -34.36 -6.83
CA ALA A 238 -6.61 -34.26 -8.27
C ALA A 238 -5.99 -35.46 -9.01
N THR A 239 -4.77 -35.84 -8.62
CA THR A 239 -4.08 -37.04 -9.12
C THR A 239 -4.90 -38.30 -8.86
N PHE A 240 -5.41 -38.47 -7.64
CA PHE A 240 -6.26 -39.60 -7.27
C PHE A 240 -7.53 -39.67 -8.11
N ILE A 241 -8.25 -38.55 -8.27
CA ILE A 241 -9.52 -38.47 -9.01
C ILE A 241 -9.30 -38.86 -10.47
N VAL A 242 -8.30 -38.29 -11.15
CA VAL A 242 -8.07 -38.56 -12.57
C VAL A 242 -7.66 -40.00 -12.80
N LEU A 243 -6.72 -40.53 -12.02
CA LEU A 243 -6.29 -41.93 -12.17
C LEU A 243 -7.44 -42.91 -11.91
N LYS A 244 -8.36 -42.56 -11.00
CA LYS A 244 -9.58 -43.35 -10.77
C LYS A 244 -10.57 -43.26 -11.93
N LEU A 245 -10.76 -42.06 -12.49
CA LEU A 245 -11.61 -41.80 -13.66
C LEU A 245 -11.10 -42.55 -14.91
N LEU A 246 -9.78 -42.61 -15.07
CA LEU A 246 -9.09 -43.34 -16.14
C LEU A 246 -8.97 -44.86 -15.88
N ARG A 247 -9.47 -45.33 -14.72
CA ARG A 247 -9.53 -46.76 -14.34
C ARG A 247 -8.16 -47.43 -14.36
N PHE A 248 -7.15 -46.79 -13.77
CA PHE A 248 -5.83 -47.39 -13.62
C PHE A 248 -5.91 -48.73 -12.86
N PRO A 249 -5.15 -49.76 -13.30
CA PRO A 249 -5.20 -51.07 -12.68
C PRO A 249 -4.66 -51.01 -11.24
N MET A 250 -5.42 -51.57 -10.30
CA MET A 250 -4.95 -51.69 -8.92
C MET A 250 -3.83 -52.73 -8.82
N LEU A 251 -2.79 -52.42 -8.05
CA LEU A 251 -1.66 -53.32 -7.87
C LEU A 251 -2.11 -54.61 -7.19
N LYS A 252 -1.90 -55.75 -7.88
CA LYS A 252 -2.32 -57.07 -7.40
C LYS A 252 -1.27 -57.60 -6.41
N TYR A 253 -1.54 -57.49 -5.12
CA TYR A 253 -0.79 -58.25 -4.11
C TYR A 253 -1.14 -59.75 -4.23
N ALA A 254 -0.12 -60.60 -4.30
CA ALA A 254 -0.25 -62.05 -4.52
C ALA A 254 -1.09 -62.81 -3.46
N ASN A 255 -1.36 -62.21 -2.30
CA ASN A 255 -2.09 -62.84 -1.18
C ASN A 255 -3.51 -62.26 -1.03
N SER A 256 -4.56 -63.10 -1.14
CA SER A 256 -5.98 -62.65 -1.19
C SER A 256 -6.50 -62.02 0.13
N ALA A 257 -6.06 -62.54 1.29
CA ALA A 257 -6.42 -61.99 2.60
C ALA A 257 -5.69 -60.67 2.89
N LYS A 258 -4.40 -60.60 2.54
CA LYS A 258 -3.59 -59.37 2.64
C LYS A 258 -4.14 -58.30 1.69
N ARG A 259 -4.58 -58.68 0.48
CA ARG A 259 -5.24 -57.80 -0.50
C ARG A 259 -6.47 -57.09 0.06
N ARG A 260 -7.40 -57.80 0.71
CA ARG A 260 -8.64 -57.18 1.25
C ARG A 260 -8.32 -56.24 2.42
N ARG A 261 -7.33 -56.58 3.26
CA ARG A 261 -6.87 -55.72 4.36
C ARG A 261 -6.14 -54.48 3.83
N THR A 262 -5.21 -54.64 2.90
CA THR A 262 -4.48 -53.58 2.21
C THR A 262 -5.41 -52.63 1.46
N ALA A 263 -6.39 -53.15 0.71
CA ALA A 263 -7.36 -52.33 -0.01
C ALA A 263 -8.29 -51.55 0.95
N ARG A 264 -8.74 -52.17 2.05
CA ARG A 264 -9.51 -51.46 3.09
C ARG A 264 -8.68 -50.39 3.80
N PHE A 265 -7.42 -50.69 4.09
CA PHE A 265 -6.49 -49.75 4.70
C PHE A 265 -6.20 -48.57 3.77
N ALA A 266 -5.91 -48.83 2.50
CA ALA A 266 -5.70 -47.79 1.49
C ALA A 266 -6.96 -46.94 1.27
N ALA A 267 -8.15 -47.54 1.25
CA ALA A 267 -9.42 -46.81 1.17
C ALA A 267 -9.68 -45.96 2.43
N LEU A 268 -9.39 -46.48 3.62
CA LEU A 268 -9.50 -45.74 4.87
C LEU A 268 -8.52 -44.55 4.89
N VAL A 269 -7.26 -44.78 4.49
CA VAL A 269 -6.26 -43.73 4.35
C VAL A 269 -6.71 -42.68 3.34
N ALA A 270 -7.27 -43.09 2.19
CA ALA A 270 -7.82 -42.15 1.21
C ALA A 270 -8.91 -41.26 1.82
N VAL A 271 -9.88 -41.85 2.54
CA VAL A 271 -10.95 -41.09 3.18
C VAL A 271 -10.41 -40.14 4.25
N VAL A 272 -9.51 -40.61 5.11
CA VAL A 272 -8.88 -39.77 6.15
C VAL A 272 -8.11 -38.60 5.53
N VAL A 273 -7.34 -38.85 4.47
CA VAL A 273 -6.58 -37.82 3.74
C VAL A 273 -7.52 -36.82 3.06
N MET A 274 -8.75 -37.22 2.67
CA MET A 274 -9.74 -36.30 2.08
C MET A 274 -10.46 -35.42 3.11
N ILE A 275 -10.58 -35.83 4.38
CA ILE A 275 -11.33 -35.04 5.38
C ILE A 275 -10.67 -33.68 5.65
N TYR A 276 -9.35 -33.66 5.86
CA TYR A 276 -8.59 -32.44 6.16
C TYR A 276 -8.70 -31.34 5.08
N PRO A 277 -8.45 -31.61 3.78
CA PRO A 277 -8.58 -30.60 2.72
C PRO A 277 -10.03 -30.14 2.53
N THR A 278 -11.03 -31.01 2.72
CA THR A 278 -12.45 -30.59 2.65
C THR A 278 -12.78 -29.60 3.75
N ILE A 279 -12.40 -29.87 5.01
CA ILE A 279 -12.61 -28.94 6.12
C ILE A 279 -11.88 -27.61 5.87
N THR A 280 -10.65 -27.69 5.38
CA THR A 280 -9.83 -26.50 5.13
C THR A 280 -10.39 -25.66 3.98
N PHE A 281 -10.83 -26.28 2.89
CA PHE A 281 -11.52 -25.59 1.79
C PHE A 281 -12.77 -24.87 2.28
N LEU A 282 -13.60 -25.53 3.08
CA LEU A 282 -14.78 -24.89 3.66
C LEU A 282 -14.41 -23.71 4.58
N ARG A 283 -13.32 -23.82 5.35
CA ARG A 283 -12.82 -22.74 6.20
C ARG A 283 -12.33 -21.55 5.37
N VAL A 284 -11.49 -21.79 4.36
CA VAL A 284 -10.95 -20.74 3.48
C VAL A 284 -12.06 -20.08 2.68
N LEU A 285 -13.02 -20.86 2.16
CA LEU A 285 -14.20 -20.34 1.47
C LEU A 285 -15.05 -19.44 2.37
N LYS A 286 -15.27 -19.86 3.63
CA LYS A 286 -15.99 -19.05 4.63
C LYS A 286 -15.24 -17.77 4.97
N SER A 287 -13.93 -17.84 5.19
CA SER A 287 -13.07 -16.69 5.48
C SER A 287 -13.06 -15.69 4.31
N SER A 288 -12.98 -16.18 3.08
CA SER A 288 -13.03 -15.35 1.88
C SER A 288 -14.39 -14.65 1.74
N GLY A 289 -15.49 -15.33 2.10
CA GLY A 289 -16.82 -14.72 2.19
C GLY A 289 -16.89 -13.59 3.21
N PHE A 290 -16.31 -13.76 4.41
CA PHE A 290 -16.24 -12.69 5.42
C PHE A 290 -15.46 -11.47 4.92
N GLU A 291 -14.32 -11.70 4.28
CA GLU A 291 -13.45 -10.63 3.78
C GLU A 291 -14.09 -9.86 2.62
N ASN A 292 -14.83 -10.56 1.75
CA ASN A 292 -15.61 -9.94 0.68
C ASN A 292 -16.72 -9.03 1.25
N ASP A 293 -17.54 -9.54 2.17
CA ASP A 293 -18.63 -8.76 2.77
C ASP A 293 -18.09 -7.58 3.59
N TYR A 294 -17.00 -7.77 4.34
CA TYR A 294 -16.29 -6.69 5.04
C TYR A 294 -15.80 -5.61 4.07
N ASN A 295 -15.13 -5.99 2.98
CA ASN A 295 -14.64 -5.02 2.00
C ASN A 295 -15.78 -4.26 1.31
N ASN A 296 -16.92 -4.94 1.06
CA ASN A 296 -18.11 -4.30 0.52
C ASN A 296 -18.72 -3.32 1.54
N PHE A 297 -18.85 -3.71 2.81
CA PHE A 297 -19.32 -2.83 3.89
C PHE A 297 -18.44 -1.58 4.05
N ILE A 298 -17.11 -1.75 4.09
CA ILE A 298 -16.18 -0.61 4.14
C ILE A 298 -16.33 0.29 2.91
N SER A 299 -16.49 -0.29 1.72
CA SER A 299 -16.54 0.49 0.48
C SER A 299 -17.86 1.23 0.32
N ASN A 300 -18.98 0.57 0.63
CA ASN A 300 -20.33 1.06 0.39
C ASN A 300 -20.85 1.95 1.52
N GLU A 301 -20.64 1.55 2.78
CA GLU A 301 -21.22 2.29 3.92
C GLU A 301 -20.26 3.34 4.46
N ILE A 302 -18.96 3.06 4.43
CA ILE A 302 -17.96 3.92 5.08
C ILE A 302 -17.28 4.86 4.10
N LYS A 303 -16.63 4.33 3.06
CA LYS A 303 -15.82 5.15 2.14
C LYS A 303 -16.66 6.02 1.20
N LEU A 304 -17.90 5.63 0.90
CA LEU A 304 -18.82 6.48 0.13
C LEU A 304 -19.34 7.67 0.95
N ASN A 305 -19.40 7.56 2.28
CA ASN A 305 -19.85 8.63 3.15
C ASN A 305 -18.70 9.60 3.45
N GLN A 306 -18.75 10.80 2.88
CA GLN A 306 -17.70 11.82 3.03
C GLN A 306 -17.61 12.40 4.44
N GLU A 307 -18.65 12.25 5.27
CA GLU A 307 -18.65 12.69 6.67
C GLU A 307 -17.84 11.73 7.56
N LEU A 308 -17.70 10.48 7.12
CA LEU A 308 -16.96 9.45 7.83
C LEU A 308 -15.46 9.53 7.51
N TRP A 309 -14.70 10.22 8.36
CA TRP A 309 -13.24 10.31 8.20
C TRP A 309 -12.53 9.02 8.63
N PHE A 310 -12.68 7.97 7.83
CA PHE A 310 -12.16 6.62 8.08
C PHE A 310 -10.62 6.58 8.08
N GLN A 311 -10.05 6.00 9.13
CA GLN A 311 -8.61 5.83 9.30
C GLN A 311 -8.17 4.43 8.87
N ASN A 312 -8.68 3.42 9.58
CA ASN A 312 -8.42 2.01 9.30
C ASN A 312 -9.52 1.14 9.91
N GLY A 313 -9.56 -0.11 9.45
CA GLY A 313 -10.47 -1.12 9.98
C GLY A 313 -9.79 -2.47 10.04
N THR A 314 -10.16 -3.26 11.03
CA THR A 314 -9.64 -4.61 11.24
C THR A 314 -10.79 -5.60 11.35
N LEU A 315 -10.68 -6.70 10.61
CA LEU A 315 -11.61 -7.82 10.64
C LEU A 315 -10.96 -8.97 11.42
N ASN A 316 -11.53 -9.31 12.57
CA ASN A 316 -11.17 -10.51 13.32
C ASN A 316 -12.25 -11.58 13.09
N SER A 317 -11.96 -12.52 12.18
CA SER A 317 -12.88 -13.61 11.84
C SER A 317 -13.06 -14.64 12.96
N ASP A 318 -12.08 -14.78 13.86
CA ASP A 318 -12.12 -15.76 14.96
C ASP A 318 -13.00 -15.27 16.11
N GLU A 319 -12.88 -13.98 16.47
CA GLU A 319 -13.71 -13.34 17.50
C GLU A 319 -15.05 -12.80 16.99
N LYS A 320 -15.30 -12.92 15.68
CA LYS A 320 -16.44 -12.29 14.99
C LYS A 320 -16.56 -10.81 15.33
N LYS A 321 -15.46 -10.09 15.18
CA LYS A 321 -15.35 -8.70 15.60
C LYS A 321 -14.81 -7.85 14.46
N ILE A 322 -15.47 -6.73 14.20
CA ILE A 322 -14.98 -5.70 13.28
C ILE A 322 -14.70 -4.46 14.10
N THR A 323 -13.46 -3.96 14.00
CA THR A 323 -13.06 -2.75 14.69
C THR A 323 -12.74 -1.67 13.67
N LEU A 324 -13.40 -0.52 13.79
CA LEU A 324 -13.27 0.62 12.90
C LEU A 324 -12.71 1.80 13.68
N TYR A 325 -11.75 2.51 13.08
CA TYR A 325 -11.20 3.74 13.63
C TYR A 325 -11.46 4.90 12.69
N PHE A 326 -11.89 6.01 13.29
CA PHE A 326 -12.21 7.24 12.61
C PHE A 326 -11.42 8.39 13.23
N ASN A 327 -10.94 9.29 12.38
CA ASN A 327 -10.21 10.48 12.80
C ASN A 327 -11.12 11.57 13.39
N GLY A 328 -12.41 11.55 13.02
CA GLY A 328 -13.45 12.45 13.52
C GLY A 328 -14.28 11.83 14.65
N GLU A 329 -15.15 12.63 15.24
CA GLU A 329 -16.19 12.14 16.15
C GLU A 329 -17.27 11.40 15.37
N ILE A 330 -17.78 10.31 15.95
CA ILE A 330 -18.90 9.55 15.41
C ILE A 330 -20.08 9.75 16.35
N SER A 331 -21.20 10.23 15.82
CA SER A 331 -22.42 10.43 16.59
C SER A 331 -23.07 9.09 16.96
N GLU A 332 -23.83 9.06 18.05
CA GLU A 332 -24.58 7.85 18.46
C GLU A 332 -25.59 7.39 17.39
N ALA A 333 -26.15 8.33 16.62
CA ALA A 333 -27.03 8.03 15.50
C ALA A 333 -26.27 7.29 14.39
N THR A 334 -25.11 7.81 13.98
CA THR A 334 -24.26 7.20 12.95
C THR A 334 -23.75 5.81 13.38
N GLU A 335 -23.39 5.64 14.65
CA GLU A 335 -23.02 4.33 15.19
C GLU A 335 -24.19 3.33 15.11
N SER A 336 -25.40 3.77 15.46
CA SER A 336 -26.61 2.96 15.37
C SER A 336 -26.97 2.58 13.93
N ASP A 337 -26.79 3.52 12.99
CA ASP A 337 -27.01 3.29 11.56
C ASP A 337 -26.03 2.23 11.03
N LEU A 338 -24.73 2.35 11.31
CA LEU A 338 -23.71 1.37 10.91
C LEU A 338 -23.96 -0.02 11.52
N LEU A 339 -24.45 -0.08 12.76
CA LEU A 339 -24.88 -1.33 13.42
C LEU A 339 -26.12 -1.96 12.77
N ASN A 340 -26.92 -1.18 12.05
CA ASN A 340 -28.04 -1.70 11.28
C ASN A 340 -27.60 -2.12 9.87
N GLU A 341 -26.78 -1.32 9.20
CA GLU A 341 -26.29 -1.61 7.84
C GLU A 341 -25.46 -2.89 7.79
N ILE A 342 -24.64 -3.18 8.82
CA ILE A 342 -23.87 -4.42 8.88
C ILE A 342 -24.75 -5.68 8.82
N LYS A 343 -26.03 -5.59 9.25
CA LYS A 343 -26.98 -6.72 9.18
C LYS A 343 -27.42 -7.03 7.76
N GLY A 344 -27.27 -6.09 6.82
CA GLY A 344 -27.52 -6.30 5.40
C GLY A 344 -26.51 -7.23 4.70
N TYR A 345 -25.42 -7.56 5.38
CA TYR A 345 -24.34 -8.40 4.85
C TYR A 345 -24.42 -9.81 5.43
N ASP A 346 -24.86 -10.77 4.61
CA ASP A 346 -25.14 -12.16 5.01
C ASP A 346 -24.04 -12.82 5.85
N LYS A 347 -22.76 -12.64 5.50
CA LYS A 347 -21.65 -13.35 6.15
C LYS A 347 -21.12 -12.66 7.39
N ILE A 348 -21.36 -11.36 7.58
CA ILE A 348 -20.85 -10.58 8.73
C ILE A 348 -21.97 -10.01 9.61
N SER A 349 -23.23 -10.35 9.32
CA SER A 349 -24.41 -9.88 10.06
C SER A 349 -24.38 -10.18 11.57
N ASP A 350 -23.66 -11.22 11.98
CA ASP A 350 -23.50 -11.63 13.38
C ASP A 350 -22.22 -11.12 14.05
N PHE A 351 -21.46 -10.24 13.39
CA PHE A 351 -20.21 -9.69 13.92
C PHE A 351 -20.48 -8.51 14.85
N LYS A 352 -19.72 -8.43 15.95
CA LYS A 352 -19.72 -7.27 16.83
C LYS A 352 -18.92 -6.14 16.18
N LEU A 353 -19.60 -5.02 15.92
CA LEU A 353 -18.97 -3.80 15.43
C LEU A 353 -18.50 -2.95 16.61
N GLU A 354 -17.21 -2.61 16.66
CA GLU A 354 -16.65 -1.64 17.62
C GLU A 354 -16.12 -0.43 16.86
N ILE A 355 -16.67 0.74 17.18
CA ILE A 355 -16.36 1.99 16.49
C ILE A 355 -15.61 2.91 17.44
N PHE A 356 -14.43 3.36 17.01
CA PHE A 356 -13.60 4.30 17.76
C PHE A 356 -13.47 5.61 16.98
N GLY A 357 -14.08 6.68 17.50
CA GLY A 357 -13.95 8.04 17.00
C GLY A 357 -13.17 8.94 17.95
N ASN A 358 -12.53 9.99 17.41
CA ASN A 358 -11.76 10.94 18.21
C ASN A 358 -12.63 12.09 18.72
N LYS A 359 -13.12 11.98 19.96
CA LYS A 359 -13.93 13.01 20.65
C LYS A 359 -13.19 14.34 20.92
N ASN A 360 -11.87 14.40 20.72
CA ASN A 360 -11.08 15.62 20.90
C ASN A 360 -10.91 16.44 19.61
N ARG A 361 -11.28 15.89 18.45
CA ARG A 361 -11.35 16.57 17.16
C ARG A 361 -12.79 16.81 16.73
N SER A 362 -13.67 17.12 17.68
CA SER A 362 -14.99 17.63 17.32
C SER A 362 -14.79 18.93 16.52
N PHE A 363 -15.62 19.12 15.49
CA PHE A 363 -15.62 20.32 14.65
C PHE A 363 -15.60 21.61 15.50
N ASP A 364 -16.36 21.61 16.59
CA ASP A 364 -16.45 22.72 17.54
C ASP A 364 -15.10 23.13 18.14
N LYS A 365 -14.27 22.17 18.58
CA LYS A 365 -12.95 22.48 19.16
C LYS A 365 -11.98 23.04 18.13
N ILE A 366 -12.10 22.61 16.86
CA ILE A 366 -11.29 23.12 15.75
C ILE A 366 -11.75 24.54 15.39
N SER A 367 -13.05 24.79 15.34
CA SER A 367 -13.63 26.12 15.14
C SER A 367 -13.18 27.08 16.25
N ASP A 368 -13.26 26.66 17.52
CA ASP A 368 -12.80 27.45 18.67
C ASP A 368 -11.30 27.78 18.63
N ALA A 369 -10.47 26.85 18.14
CA ALA A 369 -9.05 27.10 17.95
C ALA A 369 -8.79 28.08 16.81
N TYR A 370 -9.55 27.97 15.73
CA TYR A 370 -9.47 28.86 14.57
C TYR A 370 -9.92 30.29 14.93
N ASP A 371 -11.04 30.43 15.64
CA ASP A 371 -11.55 31.72 16.12
C ASP A 371 -10.60 32.39 17.11
N ARG A 372 -9.88 31.60 17.93
CA ARG A 372 -8.82 32.13 18.79
C ARG A 372 -7.62 32.60 18.00
N ALA A 373 -7.21 31.85 16.97
CA ALA A 373 -6.10 32.23 16.11
C ALA A 373 -6.40 33.54 15.35
N ILE A 374 -7.62 33.73 14.86
CA ILE A 374 -8.06 34.98 14.23
C ILE A 374 -7.97 36.14 15.23
N ARG A 375 -8.51 35.97 16.44
CA ARG A 375 -8.48 37.03 17.47
C ARG A 375 -7.06 37.45 17.86
N ASP A 376 -6.15 36.49 18.02
CA ASP A 376 -4.73 36.77 18.32
C ASP A 376 -4.04 37.51 17.17
N LEU A 377 -4.46 37.24 15.93
CA LEU A 377 -3.93 37.92 14.74
C LEU A 377 -4.42 39.37 14.66
N ASP A 378 -5.71 39.61 14.91
CA ASP A 378 -6.29 40.96 14.99
C ASP A 378 -5.62 41.80 16.10
N GLU A 379 -5.38 41.20 17.28
CA GLU A 379 -4.69 41.88 18.38
C GLU A 379 -3.27 42.28 17.99
N LYS A 380 -2.52 41.40 17.30
CA LYS A 380 -1.19 41.73 16.79
C LYS A 380 -1.22 42.83 15.75
N ASP A 381 -2.20 42.85 14.85
CA ASP A 381 -2.34 43.92 13.85
C ASP A 381 -2.64 45.28 14.50
N HIS A 382 -3.44 45.30 15.56
CA HIS A 382 -3.66 46.49 16.38
C HIS A 382 -2.38 46.98 17.06
N ILE A 383 -1.60 46.07 17.66
CA ILE A 383 -0.31 46.41 18.29
C ILE A 383 0.68 46.96 17.26
N ILE A 384 0.80 46.30 16.09
CA ILE A 384 1.69 46.74 15.01
C ILE A 384 1.29 48.13 14.52
N SER A 385 0.00 48.40 14.37
CA SER A 385 -0.51 49.71 13.96
C SER A 385 -0.21 50.79 15.01
N GLY A 386 -0.36 50.47 16.30
CA GLY A 386 0.00 51.36 17.40
C GLY A 386 1.49 51.71 17.41
N LEU A 387 2.36 50.72 17.29
CA LEU A 387 3.82 50.92 17.23
C LEU A 387 4.25 51.76 16.02
N ARG A 388 3.60 51.59 14.87
CA ARG A 388 3.88 52.41 13.68
C ARG A 388 3.57 53.90 13.91
N ASN A 389 2.46 54.19 14.57
CA ASN A 389 2.08 55.57 14.89
C ASN A 389 3.09 56.20 15.86
N GLU A 390 3.53 55.45 16.88
CA GLU A 390 4.54 55.92 17.83
C GLU A 390 5.88 56.21 17.14
N ILE A 391 6.31 55.36 16.20
CA ILE A 391 7.50 55.58 15.39
C ILE A 391 7.37 56.85 14.53
N GLU A 392 6.20 57.09 13.93
CA GLU A 392 5.94 58.29 13.13
C GLU A 392 6.03 59.57 13.97
N VAL A 393 5.41 59.57 15.16
CA VAL A 393 5.49 60.69 16.10
C VAL A 393 6.94 60.95 16.53
N LEU A 394 7.69 59.92 16.90
CA LEU A 394 9.10 60.05 17.30
C LEU A 394 9.99 60.57 16.16
N GLN A 395 9.74 60.15 14.92
CA GLN A 395 10.46 60.66 13.75
C GLN A 395 10.18 62.15 13.51
N GLU A 396 8.95 62.59 13.74
CA GLU A 396 8.57 63.99 13.58
C GLU A 396 9.20 64.87 14.69
N GLU A 397 9.21 64.41 15.94
CA GLU A 397 9.95 65.09 17.03
C GLU A 397 11.44 65.22 16.73
N LEU A 398 12.07 64.15 16.21
CA LEU A 398 13.49 64.17 15.84
C LEU A 398 13.78 65.17 14.70
N ARG A 399 12.84 65.33 13.76
CA ARG A 399 12.92 66.33 12.69
C ARG A 399 12.79 67.74 13.22
N LEU A 400 11.91 67.98 14.18
CA LEU A 400 11.73 69.30 14.81
C LEU A 400 12.97 69.69 15.62
N VAL A 401 13.58 68.74 16.35
CA VAL A 401 14.80 68.99 17.13
C VAL A 401 16.03 69.23 16.23
N ASN A 402 16.15 68.53 15.10
CA ASN A 402 17.25 68.73 14.15
C ASN A 402 16.98 69.83 13.10
N GLY A 403 15.77 70.38 13.05
CA GLY A 403 15.24 71.21 11.94
C GLY A 403 15.15 72.72 12.20
N GLY A 404 15.91 73.27 13.14
CA GLY A 404 16.03 74.72 13.31
C GLY A 404 16.83 75.40 12.19
N SER A 405 16.14 75.80 11.13
CA SER A 405 16.55 76.71 10.02
C SER A 405 18.00 77.28 10.00
N SER A 406 18.69 77.04 8.88
CA SER A 406 20.05 77.48 8.48
C SER A 406 21.25 76.67 9.01
N VAL A 407 21.31 75.38 8.66
CA VAL A 407 22.60 74.69 8.58
C VAL A 407 23.29 75.16 7.29
N ILE A 408 23.91 76.34 7.34
CA ILE A 408 25.06 76.59 6.50
C ILE A 408 26.06 75.51 6.92
N SER A 409 26.38 74.58 6.04
CA SER A 409 27.37 73.56 6.32
C SER A 409 28.64 74.28 6.78
N PHE A 410 28.99 74.17 8.07
CA PHE A 410 30.18 74.80 8.64
C PHE A 410 31.42 74.44 7.82
N THR A 411 31.42 73.24 7.22
CA THR A 411 32.43 72.76 6.27
C THR A 411 32.57 73.64 5.04
N ASN A 412 31.48 74.19 4.50
CA ASN A 412 31.53 75.09 3.34
C ASN A 412 31.99 76.48 3.76
N LEU A 413 31.41 77.04 4.83
CA LEU A 413 31.77 78.37 5.34
C LEU A 413 33.25 78.47 5.75
N SER A 414 33.78 77.43 6.42
CA SER A 414 35.19 77.38 6.83
C SER A 414 36.14 77.27 5.64
N ARG A 415 35.77 76.52 4.59
CA ARG A 415 36.54 76.41 3.35
C ARG A 415 36.62 77.76 2.63
N ASP A 416 35.48 78.43 2.47
CA ASP A 416 35.42 79.72 1.77
C ASP A 416 36.18 80.82 2.54
N ALA A 417 36.10 80.80 3.88
CA ALA A 417 36.91 81.68 4.73
C ALA A 417 38.41 81.45 4.53
N LYS A 418 38.86 80.19 4.48
CA LYS A 418 40.29 79.85 4.28
C LYS A 418 40.80 80.24 2.89
N VAL A 419 39.97 80.10 1.84
CA VAL A 419 40.33 80.48 0.47
C VAL A 419 40.42 81.99 0.30
N ARG A 420 39.50 82.75 0.90
CA ARG A 420 39.47 84.22 0.80
C ARG A 420 40.51 84.89 1.70
N PHE A 421 40.81 84.29 2.84
CA PHE A 421 41.74 84.82 3.85
C PHE A 421 42.82 83.77 4.16
N ASN A 422 43.81 83.66 3.28
CA ASN A 422 44.86 82.63 3.35
C ASN A 422 45.64 82.62 4.68
N ASP A 423 45.76 83.77 5.34
CA ASP A 423 46.49 83.93 6.60
C ASP A 423 45.72 83.49 7.86
N LEU A 424 44.46 83.03 7.72
CA LEU A 424 43.71 82.42 8.82
C LEU A 424 44.31 81.05 9.17
N THR A 425 44.72 80.87 10.42
CA THR A 425 45.20 79.59 10.95
C THR A 425 44.11 78.83 11.69
N TYR A 426 43.10 79.54 12.20
CA TYR A 426 41.94 78.96 12.87
C TYR A 426 40.68 79.76 12.54
N PHE A 427 39.56 79.06 12.37
CA PHE A 427 38.24 79.62 12.17
C PHE A 427 37.20 78.74 12.86
N SER A 428 36.39 79.33 13.73
CA SER A 428 35.19 78.68 14.29
C SER A 428 34.00 79.63 14.24
N TYR A 429 32.81 79.04 14.20
CA TYR A 429 31.55 79.76 14.12
C TYR A 429 30.53 79.12 15.04
N ALA A 430 29.86 79.93 15.84
CA ALA A 430 28.78 79.49 16.71
C ALA A 430 27.67 80.55 16.77
N LYS A 431 26.43 80.07 16.87
CA LYS A 431 25.30 80.91 17.29
C LYS A 431 25.20 80.80 18.81
N THR A 432 25.48 81.90 19.50
CA THR A 432 25.39 81.98 20.96
C THR A 432 24.13 82.74 21.34
N LEU A 433 23.46 82.30 22.40
CA LEU A 433 22.35 83.05 22.99
C LEU A 433 22.91 84.12 23.93
N GLU A 434 22.48 85.37 23.76
CA GLU A 434 22.84 86.50 24.62
C GLU A 434 21.54 87.10 25.18
N SER A 435 21.53 87.41 26.48
CA SER A 435 20.44 88.17 27.11
C SER A 435 21.03 89.37 27.83
N LYS A 436 20.58 90.57 27.46
CA LYS A 436 21.05 91.83 28.07
C LYS A 436 20.27 92.20 29.33
N ASP A 437 19.08 91.65 29.49
CA ASP A 437 18.11 91.98 30.54
C ASP A 437 17.67 90.74 31.34
N PHE A 438 18.28 89.57 31.10
CA PHE A 438 17.94 88.26 31.66
C PHE A 438 16.50 87.79 31.40
N ILE A 439 15.76 88.49 30.52
CA ILE A 439 14.35 88.23 30.22
C ILE A 439 14.20 87.89 28.72
N ASN A 440 14.81 88.68 27.86
CA ASN A 440 14.79 88.48 26.42
C ASN A 440 16.08 87.79 25.97
N THR A 441 15.94 86.69 25.23
CA THR A 441 17.06 85.99 24.62
C THR A 441 17.20 86.41 23.17
N ASP A 442 18.35 86.97 22.81
CA ASP A 442 18.72 87.30 21.43
C ASP A 442 19.76 86.30 20.92
N THR A 443 19.76 86.03 19.62
CA THR A 443 20.73 85.15 18.97
C THR A 443 21.88 85.98 18.40
N LEU A 444 23.07 85.80 18.97
CA LEU A 444 24.29 86.45 18.51
C LEU A 444 25.14 85.48 17.68
N GLN A 445 25.60 85.93 16.52
CA GLN A 445 26.52 85.17 15.69
C GLN A 445 27.97 85.54 16.03
N VAL A 446 28.74 84.56 16.50
CA VAL A 446 30.12 84.75 16.95
C VAL A 446 31.05 83.89 16.10
N ALA A 447 32.03 84.54 15.48
CA ALA A 447 33.12 83.88 14.77
C ALA A 447 34.42 84.08 15.54
N THR A 448 35.19 83.01 15.74
CA THR A 448 36.49 83.08 16.43
C THR A 448 37.60 82.77 15.44
N VAL A 449 38.61 83.62 15.39
CA VAL A 449 39.69 83.53 14.41
C VAL A 449 41.08 83.62 15.04
N LYS A 450 42.04 82.93 14.43
CA LYS A 450 43.48 83.11 14.69
C LYS A 450 44.17 83.42 13.38
N TRP A 451 45.01 84.45 13.38
CA TRP A 451 45.80 84.87 12.24
C TRP A 451 47.23 84.32 12.35
N ASN A 452 47.97 84.32 11.25
CA ASN A 452 49.39 83.97 11.24
C ASN A 452 50.22 85.00 12.03
N GLU A 453 51.15 84.52 12.87
CA GLU A 453 51.98 85.34 13.79
C GLU A 453 52.96 86.28 13.05
N SER A 454 53.17 86.08 11.74
CA SER A 454 54.02 86.93 10.90
C SER A 454 53.33 88.21 10.41
N LEU A 455 52.05 88.42 10.69
CA LEU A 455 51.29 89.61 10.29
C LEU A 455 51.44 90.75 11.32
N SER A 456 51.63 91.98 10.84
CA SER A 456 51.61 93.15 11.72
C SER A 456 50.20 93.48 12.20
N ASP A 457 50.07 93.92 13.46
CA ASP A 457 48.77 94.24 14.08
C ASP A 457 47.93 95.23 13.25
N SER A 458 48.57 96.18 12.58
CA SER A 458 47.93 97.16 11.70
C SER A 458 47.22 96.51 10.50
N LEU A 459 47.79 95.43 9.95
CA LEU A 459 47.20 94.68 8.83
C LEU A 459 46.07 93.75 9.30
N ILE A 460 46.17 93.20 10.52
CA ILE A 460 45.15 92.31 11.09
C ILE A 460 43.81 93.04 11.26
N VAL A 461 43.83 94.28 11.76
CA VAL A 461 42.61 95.09 11.95
C VAL A 461 41.86 95.33 10.63
N ILE A 462 42.60 95.56 9.54
CA ILE A 462 42.02 95.75 8.21
C ILE A 462 41.38 94.44 7.72
N LYS A 463 42.06 93.30 7.89
CA LYS A 463 41.55 91.98 7.49
C LYS A 463 40.35 91.52 8.33
N GLU A 464 40.32 91.82 9.61
CA GLU A 464 39.17 91.52 10.48
C GLU A 464 37.92 92.29 10.09
N LYS A 465 38.07 93.56 9.69
CA LYS A 465 36.96 94.35 9.17
C LYS A 465 36.40 93.73 7.88
N GLN A 466 37.28 93.37 6.95
CA GLN A 466 36.89 92.69 5.69
C GLN A 466 36.23 91.33 5.95
N LEU A 467 36.74 90.53 6.88
CA LEU A 467 36.16 89.25 7.26
C LEU A 467 34.78 89.42 7.90
N THR A 468 34.62 90.42 8.77
CA THR A 468 33.33 90.71 9.43
C THR A 468 32.26 91.08 8.40
N ASP A 469 32.61 91.92 7.43
CA ASP A 469 31.63 92.38 6.42
C ASP A 469 31.27 91.25 5.46
N TRP A 470 32.23 90.41 5.05
CA TRP A 470 31.93 89.19 4.29
C TRP A 470 31.02 88.22 5.05
N LEU A 471 31.29 87.98 6.34
CA LEU A 471 30.45 87.10 7.17
C LEU A 471 29.03 87.63 7.33
N LYS A 472 28.83 88.96 7.41
CA LYS A 472 27.47 89.55 7.46
C LYS A 472 26.69 89.28 6.17
N GLU A 473 27.36 89.38 5.02
CA GLU A 473 26.74 89.11 3.72
C GLU A 473 26.40 87.62 3.55
N GLU A 474 27.38 86.74 3.81
CA GLU A 474 27.23 85.28 3.62
C GLU A 474 26.18 84.68 4.59
N LEU A 475 26.18 85.14 5.84
CA LEU A 475 25.26 84.66 6.88
C LEU A 475 23.92 85.40 6.89
N LYS A 476 23.75 86.40 6.00
CA LYS A 476 22.60 87.33 5.96
C LYS A 476 22.27 87.91 7.35
N ALA A 477 23.30 88.20 8.13
CA ALA A 477 23.17 88.59 9.53
C ALA A 477 23.45 90.08 9.71
N LYS A 478 22.59 90.77 10.48
CA LYS A 478 22.76 92.20 10.77
C LYS A 478 23.98 92.49 11.65
N ARG A 479 24.41 91.51 12.45
CA ARG A 479 25.52 91.63 13.41
C ARG A 479 26.27 90.32 13.53
N VAL A 480 27.60 90.38 13.33
CA VAL A 480 28.55 89.30 13.57
C VAL A 480 29.66 89.86 14.45
N ILE A 481 30.02 89.13 15.51
CA ILE A 481 31.14 89.51 16.39
C ILE A 481 32.33 88.60 16.09
N LEU A 482 33.48 89.19 15.79
CA LEU A 482 34.76 88.48 15.73
C LEU A 482 35.42 88.48 17.11
N LYS A 483 35.88 87.30 17.53
CA LYS A 483 36.78 87.12 18.68
C LYS A 483 38.13 86.59 18.19
N ARG A 484 39.23 87.11 18.72
CA ARG A 484 40.55 86.53 18.51
C ARG A 484 40.73 85.33 19.45
N ASN A 485 41.24 84.22 18.93
CA ASN A 485 41.60 83.03 19.71
C ASN A 485 42.98 83.17 20.33
#